data_AF-A0ABD1FC47-F1
#
_entry.id   AF-A0ABD1FC47-F1
#
_cell.length_a   1.000
_cell.length_b   1.000
_cell.length_c   1.000
_cell.angle_alpha   90.00
_cell.angle_beta   90.00
_cell.angle_gamma   90.00
#
_symmetry.space_group_name_H-M   'P 1'
#
loop_
_entity.id
_entity.type
_entity.pdbx_description
1 polymer ?
#
loop_
_entity_poly.entity_id
_entity_poly.type
_entity_poly.pdbx_seq_one_letter_code
_entity_poly.pdbx_strand_id
1 'polypeptide(L)'
;MRLFPILSGRPRYHARVMQKEPIPFQEILPLKLKATVSGKGTKTSSVCCIQEMSVLFACLSSNEYEQSPCQREIESFKKCYNDYTREKAKKIDRDMKGILTPGEKNLTPKQLNLLLKSYPQV
;
A
#
# COMPACT_ATOMS: atom_id res chain seq x y z
N MET A 1 28.32 57.81 -4.01
CA MET A 1 29.15 56.61 -3.75
C MET A 1 28.57 55.90 -2.54
N ARG A 2 27.85 54.78 -2.71
CA ARG A 2 27.34 53.98 -1.59
C ARG A 2 28.19 52.71 -1.49
N LEU A 3 28.95 52.65 -0.39
CA LEU A 3 29.79 51.53 0.01
C LEU A 3 28.89 50.35 0.41
N PHE A 4 29.20 49.18 -0.12
CA PHE A 4 28.64 47.90 0.30
C PHE A 4 29.06 47.56 1.73
N PRO A 5 28.18 46.99 2.57
CA PRO A 5 28.60 46.13 3.65
C PRO A 5 28.22 44.68 3.37
N ILE A 6 29.27 43.87 3.21
CA ILE A 6 29.52 42.62 3.93
C ILE A 6 28.40 41.56 3.85
N LEU A 7 28.64 40.61 2.95
CA LEU A 7 28.09 39.26 2.95
C LEU A 7 28.13 38.67 4.38
N SER A 8 26.97 38.49 5.00
CA SER A 8 26.81 37.72 6.22
C SER A 8 26.98 36.23 5.91
N GLY A 9 28.22 35.74 6.05
CA GLY A 9 28.54 34.32 5.93
C GLY A 9 27.76 33.49 6.95
N ARG A 10 27.11 32.41 6.49
CA ARG A 10 26.50 31.40 7.36
C ARG A 10 27.57 30.83 8.30
N PRO A 11 27.29 30.66 9.60
CA PRO A 11 28.25 30.03 10.50
C PRO A 11 28.60 28.62 10.00
N ARG A 12 29.89 28.36 9.82
CA ARG A 12 30.43 27.04 9.48
C ARG A 12 30.33 26.14 10.70
N TYR A 13 29.19 25.48 10.88
CA TYR A 13 29.10 24.37 11.81
C TYR A 13 30.09 23.27 11.37
N HIS A 14 31.02 22.92 12.25
CA HIS A 14 31.89 21.76 12.05
C HIS A 14 31.02 20.50 12.03
N ALA A 15 30.81 19.93 10.84
CA ALA A 15 29.91 18.79 10.60
C ALA A 15 30.27 17.49 11.35
N ARG A 16 31.36 17.47 12.14
CA ARG A 16 31.85 16.30 12.88
C ARG A 16 31.93 16.50 14.40
N VAL A 17 31.30 17.54 14.95
CA VAL A 17 31.21 17.70 16.41
C VAL A 17 30.01 16.92 16.91
N MET A 18 30.20 16.12 17.97
CA MET A 18 29.11 15.40 18.62
C MET A 18 28.06 16.40 19.10
N GLN A 19 26.81 16.25 18.66
CA GLN A 19 25.73 17.12 19.12
C GLN A 19 25.45 16.81 20.59
N LYS A 20 25.47 17.85 21.43
CA LYS A 20 25.17 17.75 22.86
C LYS A 20 23.66 17.83 23.05
N GLU A 21 23.09 16.86 23.74
CA GLU A 21 21.65 16.79 23.98
C GLU A 21 21.16 17.92 24.92
N PRO A 22 19.90 18.38 24.78
CA PRO A 22 18.90 17.92 23.81
C PRO A 22 19.04 18.62 22.45
N ILE A 23 18.93 17.84 21.37
CA ILE A 23 18.89 18.37 20.01
C ILE A 23 17.48 18.92 19.77
N PRO A 24 17.30 20.23 19.53
CA PRO A 24 15.97 20.78 19.28
C PRO A 24 15.42 20.22 17.97
N PHE A 25 14.18 19.73 18.00
CA PHE A 25 13.50 19.29 16.79
C PHE A 25 13.27 20.49 15.86
N GLN A 26 13.75 20.39 14.63
CA GLN A 26 13.46 21.37 13.59
C GLN A 26 12.34 20.84 12.70
N GLU A 27 11.16 21.44 12.81
CA GLU A 27 10.03 21.06 11.98
C GLU A 27 10.22 21.58 10.55
N ILE A 28 10.28 20.65 9.58
CA ILE A 28 10.22 21.00 8.14
C ILE A 28 8.78 21.22 7.71
N LEU A 29 7.86 20.51 8.35
CA LEU A 29 6.41 20.61 8.18
C LEU A 29 5.78 20.70 9.56
N PRO A 30 4.69 21.46 9.71
CA PRO A 30 4.04 21.62 11.00
C PRO A 30 3.58 20.26 11.53
N LEU A 31 3.77 20.03 12.83
CA LEU A 31 3.31 18.83 13.54
C LEU A 31 1.78 18.83 13.73
N LYS A 32 1.04 18.92 12.63
CA LYS A 32 -0.41 18.83 12.58
C LYS A 32 -0.84 17.78 11.58
N LEU A 33 -1.93 17.12 11.91
CA LEU A 33 -2.55 16.14 11.03
C LEU A 33 -3.16 16.85 9.81
N LYS A 34 -3.15 16.13 8.68
CA LYS A 34 -3.75 16.61 7.43
C LYS A 34 -5.20 16.14 7.33
N ALA A 35 -6.02 16.92 6.63
CA ALA A 35 -7.41 16.54 6.33
C ALA A 35 -7.54 15.37 5.34
N THR A 36 -6.43 14.92 4.73
CA THR A 36 -6.44 13.83 3.76
C THR A 36 -5.26 12.87 3.94
N VAL A 37 -5.50 11.61 3.62
CA VAL A 37 -4.51 10.54 3.50
C VAL A 37 -4.16 10.31 2.03
N SER A 38 -2.88 10.06 1.77
CA SER A 38 -2.40 9.75 0.42
C SER A 38 -2.81 8.34 0.03
N GLY A 39 -3.43 8.19 -1.14
CA GLY A 39 -3.78 6.89 -1.72
C GLY A 39 -2.62 6.16 -2.38
N LYS A 40 -1.40 6.24 -1.83
CA LYS A 40 -0.27 5.44 -2.33
C LYS A 40 -0.57 3.97 -2.07
N GLY A 41 -0.98 3.28 -3.13
CA GLY A 41 -1.49 1.91 -3.06
C GLY A 41 -0.44 0.91 -2.60
N THR A 42 -0.80 0.10 -1.60
CA THR A 42 -0.14 -1.17 -1.33
C THR A 42 -0.51 -2.14 -2.44
N LYS A 43 0.28 -2.17 -3.52
CA LYS A 43 0.21 -3.26 -4.50
C LYS A 43 0.76 -4.52 -3.85
N THR A 44 -0.02 -5.17 -2.99
CA THR A 44 0.33 -6.50 -2.48
C THR A 44 0.12 -7.49 -3.62
N SER A 45 1.20 -7.99 -4.20
CA SER A 45 1.17 -9.10 -5.14
C SER A 45 0.84 -10.39 -4.38
N SER A 46 -0.41 -10.56 -3.96
CA SER A 46 -0.87 -11.83 -3.41
C SER A 46 -0.96 -12.85 -4.53
N VAL A 47 -0.14 -13.89 -4.45
CA VAL A 47 -0.24 -15.08 -5.31
C VAL A 47 -1.50 -15.85 -4.87
N CYS A 48 -2.42 -16.09 -5.81
CA CYS A 48 -3.61 -16.89 -5.54
C CYS A 48 -3.35 -18.38 -5.79
N CYS A 49 -4.17 -19.22 -5.17
CA CYS A 49 -4.50 -20.53 -5.70
C CYS A 49 -3.31 -21.52 -5.68
N ILE A 50 -2.34 -21.30 -4.77
CA ILE A 50 -1.10 -22.06 -4.68
C ILE A 50 -1.37 -23.54 -4.39
N GLN A 51 -2.39 -23.84 -3.57
CA GLN A 51 -2.77 -25.21 -3.24
C GLN A 51 -3.21 -25.99 -4.49
N GLU A 52 -4.19 -25.48 -5.23
CA GLU A 52 -4.67 -26.13 -6.46
C GLU A 52 -3.56 -26.23 -7.51
N MET A 53 -2.71 -25.22 -7.60
CA MET A 53 -1.55 -25.23 -8.50
C MET A 53 -0.56 -26.35 -8.13
N SER A 54 -0.30 -26.58 -6.84
CA SER A 54 0.60 -27.63 -6.37
C SER A 54 0.06 -29.04 -6.67
N VAL A 55 -1.24 -29.26 -6.52
CA VAL A 55 -1.91 -30.54 -6.82
C VAL A 55 -1.88 -30.81 -8.32
N LEU A 56 -2.17 -29.80 -9.14
CA LEU A 56 -2.07 -29.89 -10.60
C LEU A 56 -0.66 -30.24 -11.06
N PHE A 57 0.37 -29.60 -10.49
CA PHE A 57 1.76 -29.93 -10.83
C PHE A 57 2.17 -31.33 -10.38
N ALA A 58 1.66 -31.82 -9.24
CA ALA A 58 1.90 -33.19 -8.82
C ALA A 58 1.34 -34.19 -9.86
N CYS A 59 0.10 -33.99 -10.33
CA CYS A 59 -0.51 -34.86 -11.35
C CYS A 59 0.22 -34.80 -12.70
N LEU A 60 0.59 -33.60 -13.14
CA LEU A 60 1.32 -33.45 -14.40
C LEU A 60 2.70 -34.10 -14.31
N SER A 61 3.39 -33.98 -13.17
CA SER A 61 4.72 -34.59 -12.99
C SER A 61 4.69 -36.12 -13.00
N SER A 62 3.60 -36.75 -12.54
CA SER A 62 3.46 -38.21 -12.56
C SER A 62 3.07 -38.76 -13.93
N ASN A 63 2.55 -37.93 -14.83
CA ASN A 63 1.99 -38.33 -16.12
C ASN A 63 2.71 -37.67 -17.31
N GLU A 64 4.01 -37.41 -17.18
CA GLU A 64 4.84 -36.82 -18.26
C GLU A 64 4.26 -35.51 -18.86
N TYR A 65 3.55 -34.74 -18.03
CA TYR A 65 2.86 -33.51 -18.40
C TYR A 65 1.70 -33.66 -19.40
N GLU A 66 1.13 -34.87 -19.52
CA GLU A 66 -0.11 -35.08 -20.27
C GLU A 66 -1.32 -34.52 -19.52
N GLN A 67 -2.17 -33.76 -20.22
CA GLN A 67 -3.35 -33.12 -19.62
C GLN A 67 -4.56 -34.07 -19.50
N SER A 68 -4.61 -35.13 -20.32
CA SER A 68 -5.75 -36.05 -20.36
C SER A 68 -6.03 -36.74 -19.01
N PRO A 69 -5.03 -37.23 -18.24
CA PRO A 69 -5.30 -37.82 -16.92
C PRO A 69 -5.60 -36.79 -15.83
N CYS A 70 -5.16 -35.54 -15.98
CA CYS A 70 -5.22 -34.51 -14.94
C CYS A 70 -6.40 -33.53 -15.10
N GLN A 71 -7.47 -33.93 -15.78
CA GLN A 71 -8.65 -33.09 -16.05
C GLN A 71 -9.27 -32.53 -14.77
N ARG A 72 -9.34 -33.34 -13.70
CA ARG A 72 -9.98 -32.94 -12.43
C ARG A 72 -9.20 -31.82 -11.74
N GLU A 73 -7.89 -31.93 -11.72
CA GLU A 73 -6.96 -30.97 -11.14
C GLU A 73 -6.99 -29.67 -11.95
N ILE A 74 -7.07 -29.75 -13.28
CA ILE A 74 -7.21 -28.60 -14.17
C ILE A 74 -8.52 -27.84 -13.90
N GLU A 75 -9.64 -28.54 -13.75
CA GLU A 75 -10.94 -27.93 -13.44
C GLU A 75 -10.93 -27.25 -12.06
N SER A 76 -10.35 -27.89 -11.05
CA SER A 76 -10.23 -27.34 -9.70
C SER A 76 -9.41 -26.04 -9.68
N PHE A 77 -8.27 -26.01 -10.36
CA PHE A 77 -7.44 -24.81 -10.49
C PHE A 77 -8.16 -23.69 -11.23
N LYS A 78 -8.81 -23.99 -12.36
CA LYS A 78 -9.60 -23.01 -13.13
C LYS A 78 -10.71 -22.41 -12.28
N LYS A 79 -11.42 -23.23 -11.51
CA LYS A 79 -12.48 -22.76 -10.61
C LYS A 79 -11.93 -21.78 -9.58
N CYS A 80 -10.85 -22.14 -8.88
CA CYS A 80 -10.21 -21.27 -7.89
C CYS A 80 -9.77 -19.93 -8.51
N TYR A 81 -9.19 -19.95 -9.71
CA TYR A 81 -8.75 -18.74 -10.41
C TYR A 81 -9.91 -17.83 -10.79
N ASN A 82 -11.01 -18.39 -11.30
CA ASN A 82 -12.20 -17.64 -11.69
C ASN A 82 -12.87 -17.00 -10.49
N ASP A 83 -13.00 -17.74 -9.39
CA ASP A 83 -13.58 -17.23 -8.14
C ASP A 83 -12.75 -16.08 -7.57
N TYR A 84 -11.42 -16.24 -7.51
CA TYR A 84 -10.52 -15.18 -7.07
C TYR A 84 -10.62 -13.92 -7.94
N THR A 85 -10.66 -14.09 -9.26
CA THR A 85 -10.75 -12.96 -10.19
C THR A 85 -12.07 -12.20 -10.01
N ARG A 86 -13.18 -12.93 -9.84
CA ARG A 86 -14.49 -12.35 -9.56
C ARG A 86 -14.52 -11.61 -8.22
N GLU A 87 -13.96 -12.19 -7.16
CA GLU A 87 -13.90 -11.53 -5.86
C GLU A 87 -13.00 -10.28 -5.87
N LYS A 88 -11.86 -10.36 -6.56
CA LYS A 88 -10.95 -9.23 -6.72
C LYS A 88 -11.64 -8.07 -7.45
N ALA A 89 -12.39 -8.35 -8.51
CA ALA A 89 -13.18 -7.34 -9.21
C ALA A 89 -14.23 -6.71 -8.30
N LYS A 90 -14.95 -7.52 -7.49
CA LYS A 90 -15.92 -7.02 -6.51
C LYS A 90 -15.29 -6.14 -5.44
N LYS A 91 -14.11 -6.50 -4.92
CA LYS A 91 -13.37 -5.69 -3.95
C LYS A 91 -12.99 -4.33 -4.53
N ILE A 92 -12.42 -4.32 -5.74
CA ILE A 92 -12.06 -3.07 -6.44
C ILE A 92 -13.30 -2.18 -6.65
N ASP A 93 -14.41 -2.74 -7.12
CA ASP A 93 -15.66 -1.99 -7.31
C ASP A 93 -16.16 -1.37 -6.00
N ARG A 94 -16.14 -2.13 -4.89
CA ARG A 94 -16.49 -1.61 -3.55
C ARG A 94 -15.57 -0.49 -3.11
N ASP A 95 -14.26 -0.68 -3.26
CA ASP A 95 -13.24 0.31 -2.91
C ASP A 95 -13.39 1.59 -3.73
N MET A 96 -13.77 1.47 -5.01
CA MET A 96 -14.03 2.60 -5.89
C MET A 96 -15.27 3.39 -5.49
N LYS A 97 -16.34 2.71 -5.08
CA LYS A 97 -17.59 3.33 -4.63
C LYS A 97 -17.43 4.10 -3.31
N GLY A 98 -16.43 3.75 -2.49
CA GLY A 98 -16.10 4.50 -1.28
C GLY A 98 -17.20 4.44 -0.20
N ILE A 99 -18.02 3.39 -0.21
CA ILE A 99 -19.15 3.23 0.72
C ILE A 99 -18.60 3.01 2.13
N LEU A 100 -19.05 3.82 3.10
CA LEU A 100 -18.67 3.66 4.50
C LEU A 100 -19.55 2.57 5.13
N THR A 101 -18.96 1.45 5.53
CA THR A 101 -19.67 0.43 6.31
C THR A 101 -19.41 0.65 7.81
N PRO A 102 -20.46 0.76 8.65
CA PRO A 102 -20.27 0.96 10.09
C PRO A 102 -19.52 -0.21 10.73
N GLY A 103 -18.51 0.08 11.57
CA GLY A 103 -17.74 -0.94 12.29
C GLY A 103 -16.56 -1.55 11.51
N GLU A 104 -16.34 -1.14 10.26
CA GLU A 104 -15.20 -1.60 9.48
C GLU A 104 -13.88 -0.99 9.99
N LYS A 105 -12.92 -1.86 10.34
CA LYS A 105 -11.61 -1.44 10.88
C LYS A 105 -10.61 -1.07 9.78
N ASN A 106 -10.74 -1.66 8.59
CA ASN A 106 -9.79 -1.52 7.49
C ASN A 106 -10.43 -0.71 6.37
N LEU A 107 -10.38 0.61 6.49
CA LEU A 107 -10.93 1.52 5.49
C LEU A 107 -9.92 1.79 4.38
N THR A 108 -10.40 1.84 3.13
CA THR A 108 -9.61 2.31 2.00
C THR A 108 -9.28 3.80 2.13
N PRO A 109 -8.20 4.29 1.47
CA PRO A 109 -7.88 5.71 1.49
C PRO A 109 -9.02 6.61 0.99
N LYS A 110 -9.85 6.13 0.07
CA LYS A 110 -11.04 6.86 -0.40
C LYS A 110 -12.09 6.98 0.70
N GLN A 111 -12.42 5.86 1.36
CA GLN A 111 -13.36 5.85 2.49
C GLN A 111 -12.84 6.72 3.65
N LEU A 112 -11.56 6.61 4.01
CA LEU A 112 -10.95 7.45 5.05
C LEU A 112 -11.02 8.93 4.70
N ASN A 113 -10.71 9.31 3.46
CA ASN A 113 -10.80 10.70 3.03
C ASN A 113 -12.23 11.25 3.05
N LEU A 114 -13.24 10.42 2.82
CA LEU A 114 -14.64 10.81 3.00
C LEU A 114 -14.96 11.07 4.47
N LEU A 115 -14.48 10.20 5.37
CA LEU A 115 -14.69 10.33 6.81
C LEU A 115 -13.93 11.52 7.42
N LEU A 116 -12.70 11.78 7.00
CA LEU A 116 -11.92 12.92 7.48
C LEU A 116 -12.52 14.27 7.03
N LYS A 117 -13.25 14.29 5.91
CA LYS A 117 -13.99 15.48 5.48
C LYS A 117 -15.19 15.79 6.37
N SER A 118 -15.85 14.79 6.93
CA SER A 118 -16.97 15.03 7.85
C SER A 118 -16.50 15.45 9.25
N TYR A 119 -15.28 15.09 9.64
CA TYR A 119 -14.69 15.41 10.94
C TYR A 119 -13.31 16.06 10.77
N PRO A 120 -13.25 17.32 10.31
CA PRO A 120 -11.98 18.02 10.12
C PRO A 120 -11.33 18.32 11.47
N GLN A 121 -10.00 18.20 11.51
CA GLN A 121 -9.20 18.66 12.64
C GLN A 121 -8.91 20.15 12.46
N VAL A 122 -9.47 20.96 13.36
CA VAL A 122 -9.24 22.41 13.47
C VAL A 122 -7.99 22.66 14.29
#